data_AF-A0A2D8CC04-F1
#
_entry.id   AF-A0A2D8CC04-F1
#
_cell.length_a   1.000
_cell.length_b   1.000
_cell.length_c   1.000
_cell.angle_alpha   90.00
_cell.angle_beta   90.00
_cell.angle_gamma   90.00
#
_symmetry.space_group_name_H-M   'P 1'
#
loop_
_entity.id
_entity.type
_entity.pdbx_description
1 polymer ?
#
loop_
_entity_poly.entity_id
_entity_poly.type
_entity_poly.pdbx_seq_one_letter_code
_entity_poly.pdbx_strand_id
1 'polypeptide(L)'
;MCLGSHLKKIREEKKMSQQEVADLIGISQKSLSNMESGKTIPNILLLSKIRDIYDIDINGLLEKEGIFLTKPTIPEETINLRTK
;
A
#
# COMPACT_ATOMS: atom_id res chain seq x y z
N MET A 1 -1.52 3.41 12.33
CA MET A 1 -0.84 2.41 11.47
C MET A 1 -0.22 3.20 10.32
N CYS A 2 0.92 2.79 9.78
CA CYS A 2 1.51 3.42 8.59
C CYS A 2 1.47 2.43 7.40
N LEU A 3 1.55 2.95 6.17
CA LEU A 3 1.64 2.16 4.95
C LEU A 3 2.60 0.96 5.08
N GLY A 4 3.80 1.20 5.61
CA GLY A 4 4.81 0.15 5.84
C GLY A 4 4.33 -1.00 6.73
N SER A 5 3.66 -0.69 7.85
CA SER A 5 3.12 -1.71 8.75
C SER A 5 1.97 -2.51 8.14
N HIS A 6 1.16 -1.91 7.25
CA HIS A 6 0.18 -2.66 6.47
C HIS A 6 0.85 -3.59 5.45
N LEU A 7 1.89 -3.14 4.75
CA LEU A 7 2.65 -3.99 3.82
C LEU A 7 3.28 -5.19 4.54
N LYS A 8 3.82 -4.97 5.74
CA LYS A 8 4.33 -6.05 6.60
C LYS A 8 3.24 -7.07 6.92
N LYS A 9 2.06 -6.60 7.32
CA LYS A 9 0.93 -7.47 7.67
C LYS A 9 0.52 -8.34 6.48
N ILE A 10 0.38 -7.75 5.29
CA ILE A 10 0.03 -8.47 4.06
C ILE A 10 1.11 -9.50 3.72
N ARG A 11 2.40 -9.16 3.86
CA ARG A 11 3.50 -10.11 3.66
C ARG A 11 3.38 -11.33 4.58
N GLU A 12 3.10 -11.09 5.85
CA GLU A 12 2.95 -12.14 6.86
C GLU A 12 1.71 -13.01 6.60
N GLU A 13 0.60 -12.41 6.18
CA GLU A 13 -0.62 -13.13 5.74
C GLU A 13 -0.34 -14.04 4.53
N LYS A 14 0.53 -13.60 3.61
CA LYS A 14 1.01 -14.39 2.47
C LYS A 14 2.12 -15.39 2.84
N LYS A 15 2.54 -15.45 4.11
CA LYS A 15 3.59 -16.33 4.66
C LYS A 15 4.95 -16.18 3.96
N MET A 16 5.26 -14.98 3.47
CA MET A 16 6.54 -14.70 2.82
C MET A 16 7.51 -14.08 3.81
N SER A 17 8.79 -14.41 3.73
CA SER A 17 9.87 -13.72 4.44
C SER A 17 10.19 -12.39 3.77
N GLN A 18 10.85 -11.49 4.52
CA GLN A 18 11.33 -10.23 3.93
C GLN A 18 12.38 -10.48 2.83
N GLN A 19 13.17 -11.55 2.95
CA GLN A 19 14.19 -11.88 1.96
C GLN A 19 13.54 -12.30 0.64
N GLU A 20 12.56 -13.21 0.67
CA GLU A 20 11.84 -13.67 -0.53
C GLU A 20 11.20 -12.51 -1.30
N VAL A 21 10.51 -11.60 -0.59
CA VAL A 21 9.90 -10.44 -1.24
C VAL A 21 10.94 -9.48 -1.80
N ALA A 22 12.03 -9.24 -1.06
CA ALA A 22 13.10 -8.36 -1.49
C ALA A 22 13.76 -8.87 -2.78
N ASP A 23 13.97 -10.18 -2.89
CA ASP A 23 14.51 -10.84 -4.08
C ASP A 23 13.55 -10.69 -5.28
N LEU A 24 12.25 -10.90 -5.06
CA LEU A 24 11.22 -10.76 -6.11
C LEU A 24 11.11 -9.33 -6.65
N ILE A 25 11.23 -8.31 -5.80
CA ILE A 25 11.14 -6.91 -6.24
C ILE A 25 12.50 -6.30 -6.63
N GLY A 26 13.59 -7.02 -6.40
CA GLY A 26 14.96 -6.61 -6.76
C GLY A 26 15.51 -5.51 -5.87
N ILE A 27 15.35 -5.64 -4.54
CA ILE A 27 15.94 -4.73 -3.54
C ILE A 27 16.65 -5.52 -2.44
N SER A 28 17.35 -4.82 -1.53
CA SER A 28 17.89 -5.47 -0.34
C SER A 28 16.80 -5.77 0.69
N GLN A 29 16.95 -6.88 1.44
CA GLN A 29 16.07 -7.19 2.58
C GLN A 29 16.03 -6.05 3.62
N LYS A 30 17.15 -5.36 3.83
CA LYS A 30 17.23 -4.18 4.71
C LYS A 30 16.35 -3.04 4.21
N SER A 31 16.31 -2.81 2.89
CA SER A 31 15.42 -1.82 2.27
C SER A 31 13.95 -2.18 2.54
N LEU A 32 13.57 -3.44 2.36
CA LEU A 32 12.21 -3.88 2.68
C LEU A 32 11.88 -3.70 4.17
N SER A 33 12.79 -4.10 5.07
CA SER A 33 12.62 -3.93 6.52
C SER A 33 12.48 -2.46 6.94
N ASN A 34 13.26 -1.55 6.33
CA ASN A 34 13.11 -0.11 6.55
C ASN A 34 11.74 0.40 6.07
N MET A 35 11.24 -0.10 4.95
CA MET A 35 9.91 0.26 4.47
C MET A 35 8.81 -0.26 5.39
N GLU A 36 8.87 -1.52 5.78
CA GLU A 36 7.91 -2.15 6.70
C GLU A 36 7.88 -1.51 8.09
N SER A 37 9.00 -0.93 8.53
CA SER A 37 9.10 -0.18 9.78
C SER A 37 8.79 1.32 9.63
N GLY A 38 8.43 1.79 8.44
CA GLY A 38 8.11 3.20 8.17
C GLY A 38 9.30 4.15 8.14
N LYS A 39 10.54 3.65 8.19
CA LYS A 39 11.76 4.45 8.07
C LYS A 39 12.00 4.96 6.65
N THR A 40 11.40 4.32 5.66
CA THR A 40 11.51 4.69 4.24
C THR A 40 10.16 4.51 3.58
N ILE A 41 9.76 5.47 2.75
CA ILE A 41 8.52 5.37 1.98
C ILE A 41 8.83 4.65 0.66
N PRO A 42 8.10 3.57 0.30
CA PRO A 42 8.25 2.94 -1.00
C PRO A 42 7.87 3.91 -2.12
N ASN A 43 8.67 3.95 -3.19
CA ASN A 43 8.32 4.71 -4.38
C ASN A 43 7.23 4.00 -5.21
N ILE A 44 6.68 4.70 -6.20
CA ILE A 44 5.58 4.18 -7.02
C ILE A 44 5.94 2.89 -7.79
N LEU A 45 7.19 2.74 -8.23
CA LEU A 45 7.64 1.54 -8.94
C LEU A 45 7.65 0.33 -8.00
N LEU A 46 8.09 0.50 -6.76
CA LEU A 46 8.05 -0.55 -5.74
C LEU A 46 6.62 -0.89 -5.34
N LEU A 47 5.75 0.11 -5.17
CA LEU A 47 4.34 -0.12 -4.88
C LEU A 47 3.66 -0.92 -5.99
N SER A 48 3.98 -0.66 -7.26
CA SER A 48 3.49 -1.46 -8.38
C SER A 48 3.95 -2.91 -8.33
N LYS A 49 5.22 -3.17 -8.00
CA LYS A 49 5.73 -4.55 -7.86
C LYS A 49 5.08 -5.28 -6.68
N ILE A 50 4.90 -4.58 -5.56
CA ILE A 50 4.25 -5.11 -4.36
C ILE A 50 2.78 -5.45 -4.66
N ARG A 51 2.08 -4.60 -5.41
CA ARG A 51 0.73 -4.89 -5.91
C ARG A 51 0.67 -6.24 -6.63
N ASP A 52 1.61 -6.47 -7.54
CA ASP A 52 1.64 -7.68 -8.36
C ASP A 52 1.99 -8.93 -7.54
N ILE A 53 2.89 -8.83 -6.56
CA ILE A 53 3.29 -9.97 -5.70
C ILE A 53 2.20 -10.31 -4.69
N TYR A 54 1.61 -9.29 -4.06
CA TYR A 54 0.62 -9.49 -3.00
C TYR A 54 -0.80 -9.65 -3.55
N ASP A 55 -1.03 -9.35 -4.83
CA ASP A 55 -2.35 -9.35 -5.47
C ASP A 55 -3.36 -8.51 -4.64
N ILE A 56 -3.01 -7.23 -4.45
CA ILE A 56 -3.78 -6.29 -3.63
C ILE A 56 -4.19 -5.06 -4.44
N ASP A 57 -5.29 -4.43 -4.04
CA ASP A 57 -5.61 -3.09 -4.51
C ASP A 57 -4.73 -2.05 -3.78
N ILE A 58 -3.77 -1.51 -4.51
CA ILE A 58 -2.86 -0.49 -3.98
C ILE A 58 -3.60 0.83 -3.70
N ASN A 59 -4.66 1.14 -4.44
CA ASN A 59 -5.42 2.38 -4.23
C ASN A 59 -6.18 2.31 -2.91
N GLY A 60 -6.94 1.24 -2.69
CA GLY A 60 -7.64 1.02 -1.42
C GLY A 60 -6.70 0.93 -0.21
N LEU A 61 -5.45 0.47 -0.40
CA LEU A 61 -4.44 0.53 0.66
C LEU A 61 -4.02 1.98 0.98
N LEU A 62 -3.75 2.78 -0.04
CA LEU A 62 -3.35 4.18 0.10
C LEU A 62 -4.49 5.04 0.69
N GLU A 63 -5.73 4.80 0.29
CA GLU A 63 -6.91 5.51 0.80
C GLU A 63 -7.11 5.28 2.31
N LYS A 64 -6.84 4.07 2.81
CA LYS A 64 -6.85 3.76 4.26
C LYS A 64 -5.81 4.54 5.04
N GLU A 65 -4.74 4.98 4.37
CA GLU A 65 -3.69 5.84 4.91
C GLU A 65 -3.96 7.33 4.64
N GLY A 66 -5.10 7.68 4.06
CA GLY A 66 -5.49 9.05 3.74
C GLY A 66 -4.83 9.62 2.48
N ILE A 67 -4.24 8.76 1.63
CA ILE A 67 -3.60 9.15 0.37
C ILE A 67 -4.56 8.85 -0.77
N PHE A 68 -4.99 9.89 -1.49
CA PHE A 68 -5.92 9.79 -2.60
C PHE A 68 -5.19 10.14 -3.91
N LEU A 69 -4.98 9.14 -4.78
CA LEU A 69 -4.34 9.35 -6.10
C LEU A 69 -5.28 9.98 -7.12
N THR A 70 -6.58 9.83 -6.92
CA THR A 70 -7.63 10.49 -7.69
C THR A 70 -8.45 11.37 -6.76
N LYS A 71 -9.11 12.40 -7.32
CA LYS A 71 -10.08 13.18 -6.55
C LYS A 71 -11.10 12.19 -5.97
N PRO A 72 -11.37 12.20 -4.65
CA PRO A 72 -12.35 11.28 -4.09
C PRO A 72 -13.65 11.47 -4.85
N THR A 73 -14.13 10.40 -5.48
CA THR A 73 -15.45 10.38 -6.08
C THR A 73 -16.44 10.47 -4.94
N ILE A 74 -16.82 11.70 -4.60
CA ILE A 74 -17.98 11.97 -3.76
C ILE A 74 -19.14 11.26 -4.47
N PRO A 75 -19.77 10.24 -3.88
CA PRO A 75 -20.93 9.60 -4.50
C PRO A 75 -21.97 10.69 -4.76
N GLU A 76 -22.48 10.76 -5.99
CA GLU A 76 -23.43 11.80 -6.42
C GLU A 76 -24.65 11.91 -5.47
N GLU A 77 -24.96 10.82 -4.76
CA GLU A 77 -25.98 10.73 -3.71
C GLU A 77 -25.82 11.76 -2.57
N THR A 78 -24.59 12.17 -2.24
CA THR A 78 -24.36 13.19 -1.19
C THR A 78 -24.60 14.63 -1.65
N ILE A 79 -24.70 14.87 -2.96
CA ILE A 79 -24.98 16.20 -3.52
C ILE A 79 -26.48 16.53 -3.40
N ASN A 80 -27.36 15.52 -3.52
CA ASN A 80 -28.82 15.69 -3.52
C ASN A 80 -29.45 15.83 -2.11
N LEU A 81 -28.67 15.70 -1.04
CA LEU A 81 -29.13 15.90 0.35
C LEU A 81 -28.91 17.34 0.86
N ARG A 82 -28.30 18.23 0.06
CA ARG A 82 -28.08 19.65 0.42
C ARG A 82 -29.11 20.61 -0.16
N THR A 83 -30.15 20.12 -0.84
CA THR A 83 -31.23 20.93 -1.44
C THR A 83 -32.62 20.61 -0.88
N LYS A 84 -32.71 20.20 0.39
CA LYS A 84 -33.95 20.18 1.17
C LYS A 84 -33.78 20.89 2.49
#